data_AF-A0A259S4R1-F1
#
_entry.id   AF-A0A259S4R1-F1
#
_cell.length_a   1.000
_cell.length_b   1.000
_cell.length_c   1.000
_cell.angle_alpha   90.00
_cell.angle_beta   90.00
_cell.angle_gamma   90.00
#
_symmetry.space_group_name_H-M   'P 1'
#
loop_
_entity.id
_entity.type
_entity.pdbx_description
1 polymer ?
#
loop_
_entity_poly.entity_id
_entity_poly.type
_entity_poly.pdbx_seq_one_letter_code
_entity_poly.pdbx_strand_id
1 'polypeptide(L)'
;REEYEERPESFRRLASHFFTTFPQLEGLRFTHRWAGAIDSCSRFCAFFGTARGGRVAYATGFTGLGVGATRFAADVMLDELAGLTTERTQLEMVRTKPIPFPPEPAASIGVNLVRAAMNQADHNQGRRNLFLKTLDAVGMGFDS
;
A
#
# COMPACT_ATOMS: atom_id res chain seq x y z
N ARG A 1 8.58 16.13 3.82
CA ARG A 1 9.67 16.83 4.53
C ARG A 1 10.91 15.96 4.37
N GLU A 2 12.06 16.56 4.10
CA GLU A 2 13.32 15.84 3.83
C GLU A 2 13.71 14.85 4.94
N GLU A 3 13.36 15.17 6.20
CA GLU A 3 13.55 14.30 7.37
C GLU A 3 12.89 12.92 7.26
N TYR A 4 11.84 12.76 6.45
CA TYR A 4 11.17 11.48 6.22
C TYR A 4 11.85 10.64 5.13
N GLU A 5 12.61 11.28 4.24
CA GLU A 5 13.23 10.66 3.07
C GLU A 5 14.70 10.28 3.35
N GLU A 6 15.44 11.11 4.08
CA GLU A 6 16.82 10.83 4.48
C GLU A 6 16.90 10.09 5.81
N ARG A 7 16.73 8.76 5.77
CA ARG A 7 16.80 7.88 6.95
C ARG A 7 17.93 6.83 6.84
N PRO A 8 19.18 7.16 7.25
CA PRO A 8 20.33 6.27 7.14
C PRO A 8 20.14 4.89 7.79
N GLU A 9 19.41 4.81 8.90
CA GLU A 9 19.11 3.53 9.57
C GLU A 9 18.29 2.60 8.68
N SER A 10 17.28 3.13 7.98
CA SER A 10 16.45 2.36 7.04
C SER A 10 17.28 1.82 5.89
N PHE A 11 18.13 2.65 5.29
CA PHE A 11 18.99 2.22 4.18
C PHE A 11 20.00 1.15 4.61
N ARG A 12 20.63 1.29 5.78
CA ARG A 12 21.56 0.27 6.31
C ARG A 12 20.85 -1.06 6.60
N ARG A 13 19.63 -1.01 7.16
CA ARG A 13 18.84 -2.23 7.42
C ARG A 13 18.46 -2.95 6.13
N LEU A 14 18.03 -2.21 5.10
CA LEU A 14 17.73 -2.77 3.78
C LEU A 14 18.96 -3.40 3.13
N ALA A 15 20.12 -2.74 3.18
CA ALA A 15 21.37 -3.29 2.67
C ALA A 15 21.79 -4.58 3.40
N SER A 16 21.66 -4.61 4.73
CA SER A 16 21.93 -5.80 5.54
C SER A 16 20.99 -6.95 5.14
N HIS A 17 19.68 -6.70 5.05
CA HIS A 17 18.71 -7.73 4.63
C HIS A 17 18.99 -8.24 3.21
N PHE A 18 19.42 -7.37 2.29
CA PHE A 18 19.75 -7.76 0.92
C PHE A 18 20.87 -8.81 0.89
N PHE A 19 21.99 -8.58 1.59
CA PHE A 19 23.10 -9.54 1.60
C PHE A 19 22.76 -10.81 2.40
N THR A 20 21.92 -10.73 3.43
CA THR A 20 21.40 -11.91 4.12
C THR A 20 20.53 -12.78 3.20
N THR A 21 19.67 -12.17 2.38
CA THR A 21 18.79 -12.89 1.44
C THR A 21 19.55 -13.39 0.21
N PHE A 22 20.54 -12.64 -0.27
CA PHE A 22 21.32 -12.94 -1.48
C PHE A 22 22.83 -12.97 -1.18
N PRO A 23 23.31 -13.96 -0.40
CA PRO A 23 24.72 -14.02 0.03
C PRO A 23 25.71 -14.11 -1.13
N GLN A 24 25.30 -14.68 -2.27
CA GLN A 24 26.13 -14.77 -3.48
C GLN A 24 26.49 -13.41 -4.09
N LEU A 25 25.83 -12.33 -3.68
CA LEU A 25 26.06 -10.97 -4.16
C LEU A 25 26.96 -10.16 -3.21
N GLU A 26 27.58 -10.78 -2.21
CA GLU A 26 28.51 -10.11 -1.30
C GLU A 26 29.65 -9.42 -2.06
N GLY A 27 30.07 -8.24 -1.58
CA GLY A 27 31.11 -7.42 -2.20
C GLY A 27 30.59 -6.39 -3.21
N LEU A 28 29.32 -6.48 -3.64
CA LEU A 28 28.69 -5.41 -4.43
C LEU A 28 28.51 -4.12 -3.62
N ARG A 29 28.44 -2.99 -4.33
CA ARG A 29 28.22 -1.67 -3.74
C ARG A 29 26.93 -1.05 -4.26
N PHE A 30 26.11 -0.54 -3.35
CA PHE A 30 24.96 0.28 -3.71
C PHE A 30 25.46 1.68 -4.12
N THR A 31 25.19 2.07 -5.38
CA THR A 31 25.60 3.38 -5.93
C THR A 31 24.59 4.48 -5.63
N HIS A 32 23.32 4.12 -5.46
CA HIS A 32 22.23 5.07 -5.26
C HIS A 32 21.28 4.56 -4.18
N ARG A 33 20.57 5.51 -3.56
CA ARG A 33 19.47 5.26 -2.64
C ARG A 33 18.40 6.31 -2.91
N TRP A 34 17.14 5.96 -2.70
CA TRP A 34 16.03 6.87 -2.82
C TRP A 34 14.95 6.49 -1.83
N ALA A 35 14.13 7.46 -1.48
CA ALA A 35 12.90 7.30 -0.73
C ALA A 35 11.82 8.11 -1.43
N GLY A 36 10.56 7.78 -1.17
CA GLY A 36 9.44 8.49 -1.76
C GLY A 36 8.16 8.21 -0.98
N ALA A 37 7.24 9.16 -1.04
CA ALA A 37 5.92 8.96 -0.49
C ALA A 37 5.17 7.89 -1.29
N ILE A 38 4.47 7.01 -0.57
CA ILE A 38 3.54 6.06 -1.15
C ILE A 38 2.14 6.53 -0.79
N ASP A 39 1.31 6.73 -1.81
CA ASP A 39 -0.12 6.94 -1.63
C ASP A 39 -0.76 5.64 -1.15
N SER A 40 -1.22 5.65 0.10
CA SER A 40 -1.74 4.48 0.81
C SER A 40 -3.16 4.74 1.28
N CYS A 41 -4.00 3.70 1.21
CA CYS A 41 -5.36 3.72 1.75
C CYS A 41 -5.61 2.48 2.61
N SER A 42 -6.69 2.47 3.39
CA SER A 42 -7.00 1.35 4.30
C SER A 42 -7.22 0.01 3.60
N ARG A 43 -7.45 0.01 2.28
CA ARG A 43 -7.63 -1.19 1.45
C ARG A 43 -6.31 -1.74 0.89
N PHE A 44 -5.21 -0.99 1.00
CA PHE A 44 -3.90 -1.34 0.42
C PHE A 44 -3.93 -1.62 -1.10
N CYS A 45 -4.96 -1.17 -1.82
CA CYS A 45 -5.05 -1.24 -3.27
C CYS A 45 -5.84 -0.05 -3.84
N ALA A 46 -5.74 0.14 -5.16
CA ALA A 46 -6.33 1.29 -5.83
C ALA A 46 -7.86 1.36 -5.67
N PHE A 47 -8.38 2.57 -5.53
CA PHE A 47 -9.82 2.86 -5.53
C PHE A 47 -10.14 3.99 -6.51
N PHE A 48 -11.40 4.01 -6.96
CA PHE A 48 -11.83 4.76 -8.13
C PHE A 48 -12.98 5.69 -7.79
N GLY A 49 -13.10 6.81 -8.49
CA GLY A 49 -14.29 7.63 -8.40
C GLY A 49 -14.31 8.75 -9.40
N THR A 50 -15.42 9.48 -9.39
CA THR A 50 -15.59 10.67 -10.22
C THR A 50 -15.83 11.90 -9.36
N ALA A 51 -15.50 13.06 -9.92
CA ALA A 51 -15.69 14.38 -9.32
C ALA A 51 -16.24 15.35 -10.36
N ARG A 52 -16.65 16.54 -9.89
CA ARG A 52 -17.17 17.62 -10.75
C ARG A 52 -18.33 17.16 -11.66
N GLY A 53 -19.26 16.39 -11.08
CA GLY A 53 -20.43 15.86 -11.80
C GLY A 53 -20.06 14.88 -12.91
N GLY A 54 -19.09 13.99 -12.66
CA GLY A 54 -18.67 12.96 -13.64
C GLY A 54 -17.63 13.41 -14.65
N ARG A 55 -17.17 14.67 -14.61
CA ARG A 55 -16.22 15.22 -15.60
C ARG A 55 -14.76 14.92 -15.31
N VAL A 56 -14.45 14.49 -14.09
CA VAL A 56 -13.10 14.14 -13.65
C VAL A 56 -13.17 12.74 -13.06
N ALA A 57 -12.44 11.79 -13.65
CA ALA A 57 -12.21 10.48 -13.05
C ALA A 57 -10.84 10.46 -12.35
N TYR A 58 -10.74 9.72 -11.26
CA TYR A 58 -9.48 9.54 -10.54
C TYR A 58 -9.33 8.11 -10.03
N ALA A 59 -8.08 7.69 -9.93
CA ALA A 59 -7.64 6.47 -9.26
C ALA A 59 -6.52 6.83 -8.28
N THR A 60 -6.65 6.39 -7.03
CA THR A 60 -5.73 6.71 -5.92
C THR A 60 -5.58 5.50 -5.00
N GLY A 61 -4.65 5.55 -4.05
CA GLY A 61 -4.43 4.49 -3.05
C GLY A 61 -3.71 3.27 -3.59
N PHE A 62 -2.88 3.43 -4.63
CA PHE A 62 -2.20 2.30 -5.29
C PHE A 62 -1.29 1.49 -4.36
N THR A 63 -0.83 2.06 -3.24
CA THR A 63 -0.12 1.34 -2.16
C THR A 63 1.00 0.41 -2.64
N GLY A 64 1.84 0.88 -3.56
CA GLY A 64 2.97 0.11 -4.11
C GLY A 64 2.62 -0.82 -5.28
N LEU A 65 1.35 -0.95 -5.65
CA LEU A 65 0.88 -1.76 -6.80
C LEU A 65 0.76 -0.95 -8.10
N GLY A 66 1.18 0.31 -8.08
CA GLY A 66 0.96 1.29 -9.15
C GLY A 66 1.43 0.84 -10.53
N VAL A 67 2.60 0.21 -10.61
CA VAL A 67 3.19 -0.24 -11.90
C VAL A 67 2.33 -1.32 -12.56
N GLY A 68 1.87 -2.31 -11.79
CA GLY A 68 1.06 -3.41 -12.31
C GLY A 68 -0.40 -3.03 -12.56
N ALA A 69 -0.97 -2.20 -11.68
CA ALA A 69 -2.40 -1.88 -11.71
C ALA A 69 -2.76 -0.67 -12.60
N THR A 70 -1.77 0.13 -13.02
CA THR A 70 -2.02 1.42 -13.72
C THR A 70 -2.88 1.26 -14.98
N ARG A 71 -2.65 0.21 -15.77
CA ARG A 71 -3.39 0.00 -17.01
C ARG A 71 -4.87 -0.25 -16.75
N PHE A 72 -5.16 -1.21 -15.87
CA PHE A 72 -6.53 -1.50 -15.45
C PHE A 72 -7.20 -0.24 -14.89
N ALA A 73 -6.49 0.52 -14.07
CA ALA A 73 -7.00 1.75 -13.49
C ALA A 73 -7.34 2.82 -14.54
N ALA A 74 -6.48 3.00 -15.53
CA ALA A 74 -6.72 3.91 -16.65
C ALA A 74 -7.95 3.49 -17.45
N ASP A 75 -8.06 2.19 -17.79
CA ASP A 75 -9.19 1.68 -18.53
C ASP A 75 -10.50 1.89 -17.74
N VAL A 76 -10.50 1.70 -16.40
CA VAL A 76 -11.69 1.94 -15.55
C VAL A 76 -12.09 3.41 -15.61
N MET A 77 -11.13 4.33 -15.45
CA MET A 77 -11.41 5.77 -15.51
C MET A 77 -11.97 6.19 -16.88
N LEU A 78 -11.49 5.60 -17.97
CA LEU A 78 -12.00 5.87 -19.32
C LEU A 78 -13.44 5.38 -19.50
N ASP A 79 -13.76 4.16 -19.03
CA ASP A 79 -15.13 3.64 -19.10
C ASP A 79 -16.11 4.50 -18.27
N GLU A 80 -15.70 4.93 -17.07
CA GLU A 80 -16.50 5.82 -16.21
C GLU A 80 -16.74 7.18 -16.89
N LEU A 81 -15.72 7.76 -17.52
CA LEU A 81 -15.85 9.02 -18.27
C LEU A 81 -16.73 8.88 -19.51
N ALA A 82 -16.70 7.72 -20.16
CA ALA A 82 -17.54 7.40 -21.31
C ALA A 82 -18.98 6.99 -20.92
N GLY A 83 -19.26 6.83 -19.62
CA GLY A 83 -20.56 6.37 -19.13
C GLY A 83 -20.88 4.92 -19.50
N LEU A 84 -19.85 4.08 -19.66
CA LEU A 84 -19.99 2.70 -20.09
C LEU A 84 -20.15 1.73 -18.91
N THR A 85 -21.11 0.83 -19.03
CA THR A 85 -21.24 -0.33 -18.15
C THR A 85 -20.44 -1.48 -18.72
N THR A 86 -19.31 -1.81 -18.09
CA THR A 86 -18.41 -2.89 -18.49
C THR A 86 -18.16 -3.83 -17.31
N GLU A 87 -17.56 -5.00 -17.57
CA GLU A 87 -17.15 -5.92 -16.50
C GLU A 87 -16.30 -5.20 -15.44
N ARG A 88 -15.37 -4.34 -15.89
CA ARG A 88 -14.45 -3.60 -15.02
C ARG A 88 -15.19 -2.61 -14.13
N THR A 89 -16.17 -1.85 -14.66
CA THR A 89 -16.94 -0.87 -13.86
C THR A 89 -17.95 -1.55 -12.91
N GLN A 90 -18.26 -2.83 -13.13
CA GLN A 90 -19.15 -3.60 -12.25
C GLN A 90 -18.43 -4.26 -11.07
N LEU A 91 -17.10 -4.32 -11.05
CA LEU A 91 -16.34 -4.92 -9.95
C LEU A 91 -16.56 -4.17 -8.64
N GLU A 92 -16.73 -4.92 -7.54
CA GLU A 92 -16.95 -4.35 -6.21
C GLU A 92 -15.81 -3.40 -5.78
N MET A 93 -14.56 -3.77 -6.09
CA MET A 93 -13.39 -2.94 -5.81
C MET A 93 -13.42 -1.57 -6.53
N VAL A 94 -14.09 -1.49 -7.68
CA VAL A 94 -14.27 -0.25 -8.45
C VAL A 94 -15.39 0.60 -7.86
N ARG A 95 -16.46 -0.04 -7.40
CA ARG A 95 -17.68 0.63 -6.94
C ARG A 95 -17.66 1.08 -5.48
N THR A 96 -16.71 0.61 -4.69
CA THR A 96 -16.61 0.89 -3.24
C THR A 96 -15.37 1.69 -2.89
N LYS A 97 -15.44 2.49 -1.81
CA LYS A 97 -14.33 3.30 -1.30
C LYS A 97 -13.66 2.63 -0.09
N PRO A 98 -12.35 2.88 0.13
CA PRO A 98 -11.70 2.49 1.37
C PRO A 98 -12.29 3.26 2.56
N ILE A 99 -12.13 2.69 3.76
CA ILE A 99 -12.51 3.34 5.01
C ILE A 99 -11.47 4.44 5.29
N PRO A 100 -11.88 5.67 5.64
CA PRO A 100 -10.95 6.71 6.02
C PRO A 100 -10.11 6.27 7.23
N PHE A 101 -8.82 6.58 7.22
CA PHE A 101 -8.02 6.41 8.43
C PHE A 101 -8.60 7.24 9.57
N PRO A 102 -8.57 6.75 10.83
CA PRO A 102 -9.00 7.54 11.97
C PRO A 102 -8.12 8.79 12.12
N PRO A 103 -8.61 9.86 12.77
CA PRO A 103 -7.82 11.07 12.98
C PRO A 103 -6.58 10.79 13.84
N GLU A 104 -5.54 11.61 13.69
CA GLU A 104 -4.37 11.56 14.57
C GLU A 104 -4.76 11.92 16.02
N PRO A 105 -4.16 11.28 17.05
CA PRO A 105 -3.03 10.34 16.98
C PRO A 105 -3.42 8.87 16.80
N ALA A 106 -4.72 8.56 16.67
CA ALA A 106 -5.19 7.16 16.64
C ALA A 106 -4.65 6.38 15.44
N ALA A 107 -4.52 7.03 14.27
CA ALA A 107 -3.87 6.44 13.10
C ALA A 107 -2.41 6.06 13.39
N SER A 108 -1.60 6.98 13.91
CA SER A 108 -0.20 6.69 14.26
C SER A 108 -0.06 5.56 15.28
N ILE A 109 -0.94 5.51 16.28
CA ILE A 109 -0.93 4.41 17.27
C ILE A 109 -1.25 3.08 16.58
N GLY A 110 -2.30 3.04 15.75
CA GLY A 110 -2.70 1.85 15.00
C GLY A 110 -1.59 1.35 14.08
N VAL A 111 -0.98 2.24 13.29
CA VAL A 111 0.14 1.91 12.38
C VAL A 111 1.32 1.31 13.14
N ASN A 112 1.69 1.89 14.28
CA ASN A 112 2.81 1.37 15.07
C ASN A 112 2.49 0.01 15.73
N LEU A 113 1.25 -0.20 16.17
CA LEU A 113 0.80 -1.49 16.69
C LEU A 113 0.83 -2.57 15.60
N VAL A 114 0.33 -2.26 14.40
CA VAL A 114 0.40 -3.17 13.24
C VAL A 114 1.84 -3.50 12.92
N ARG A 115 2.72 -2.51 12.86
CA ARG A 115 4.15 -2.71 12.60
C ARG A 115 4.82 -3.61 13.64
N ALA A 116 4.54 -3.40 14.92
CA ALA A 116 5.06 -4.23 16.00
C ALA A 116 4.52 -5.67 15.90
N ALA A 117 3.24 -5.84 15.61
CA ALA A 117 2.61 -7.14 15.46
C ALA A 117 3.13 -7.90 14.23
N MET A 118 3.37 -7.23 13.09
CA MET A 118 3.98 -7.81 11.91
C MET A 118 5.44 -8.24 12.20
N ASN A 119 6.23 -7.37 12.84
CA ASN A 119 7.59 -7.73 13.25
C ASN A 119 7.61 -8.98 14.15
N GLN A 120 6.64 -9.08 15.08
CA GLN A 120 6.49 -10.27 15.93
C GLN A 120 6.09 -11.51 15.12
N ALA A 121 5.22 -11.37 14.12
CA ALA A 121 4.82 -12.46 13.24
C ALA A 121 6.01 -12.95 12.40
N ASP A 122 6.83 -12.04 11.86
CA ASP A 122 8.05 -12.38 11.10
C ASP A 122 9.03 -13.22 11.94
N HIS A 123 9.25 -12.83 13.20
CA HIS A 123 10.06 -13.62 14.15
C HIS A 123 9.41 -14.96 14.52
N ASN A 124 8.09 -15.08 14.37
CA ASN A 124 7.31 -16.30 14.64
C ASN A 124 6.96 -17.06 13.35
N GLN A 125 7.82 -17.03 12.32
CA GLN A 125 7.64 -17.77 11.06
C GLN A 125 6.33 -17.42 10.34
N GLY A 126 5.91 -16.15 10.40
CA GLY A 126 4.68 -15.65 9.76
C GLY A 126 3.39 -15.90 10.56
N ARG A 127 3.46 -16.47 11.78
CA ARG A 127 2.25 -16.71 12.59
C ARG A 127 1.69 -15.39 13.14
N ARG A 128 0.56 -14.95 12.57
CA ARG A 128 -0.18 -13.73 12.96
C ARG A 128 -0.81 -13.87 14.36
N ASN A 129 -0.68 -12.82 15.18
CA ASN A 129 -1.32 -12.74 16.49
C ASN A 129 -2.83 -12.38 16.39
N LEU A 130 -3.56 -12.44 17.51
CA LEU A 130 -5.01 -12.17 17.53
C LEU A 130 -5.35 -10.77 17.02
N PHE A 131 -4.51 -9.78 17.32
CA PHE A 131 -4.69 -8.40 16.87
C PHE A 131 -4.69 -8.28 15.33
N LEU A 132 -3.72 -8.90 14.65
CA LEU A 132 -3.68 -8.91 13.18
C LEU A 132 -4.90 -9.62 12.58
N LYS A 133 -5.32 -10.76 13.16
CA LYS A 133 -6.53 -11.47 12.73
C LYS A 133 -7.80 -10.62 12.87
N THR A 134 -7.89 -9.82 13.93
CA THR A 134 -9.02 -8.89 14.13
C THR A 134 -9.00 -7.75 13.10
N LEU A 135 -7.83 -7.24 12.73
CA LEU A 135 -7.72 -6.21 11.68
C LEU A 135 -8.12 -6.74 10.30
N ASP A 136 -7.71 -7.97 9.98
CA ASP A 136 -8.13 -8.66 8.76
C ASP A 136 -9.67 -8.77 8.69
N ALA A 137 -10.30 -9.18 9.79
CA ALA A 137 -11.76 -9.33 9.89
C ALA A 137 -12.54 -8.01 9.72
N VAL A 138 -11.92 -6.85 9.96
CA VAL A 138 -12.55 -5.52 9.81
C VAL A 138 -12.18 -4.87 8.47
N GLY A 139 -11.54 -5.61 7.55
CA GLY A 139 -11.22 -5.12 6.21
C GLY A 139 -10.03 -4.15 6.17
N MET A 140 -9.20 -4.14 7.21
CA MET A 140 -7.92 -3.43 7.28
C MET A 140 -6.73 -4.40 7.13
N GLY A 141 -7.00 -5.58 6.57
CA GLY A 141 -6.04 -6.67 6.45
C GLY A 141 -5.14 -6.60 5.22
N PHE A 142 -4.04 -7.33 5.30
CA PHE A 142 -3.07 -7.54 4.21
C PHE A 142 -3.37 -8.76 3.35
N ASP A 143 -4.59 -9.31 3.44
CA ASP A 143 -4.99 -10.43 2.58
C ASP A 143 -5.36 -9.90 1.20
N SER A 144 -4.44 -10.15 0.25
CA SER A 144 -4.70 -10.08 -1.19
C SER A 144 -5.38 -11.35 -1.67
#